data_AF-A0A9P6IGK0-F1
#
_entry.id   AF-A0A9P6IGK0-F1
#
_cell.length_a   1.000
_cell.length_b   1.000
_cell.length_c   1.000
_cell.angle_alpha   90.00
_cell.angle_beta   90.00
_cell.angle_gamma   90.00
#
_symmetry.space_group_name_H-M   'P 1'
#
loop_
_entity.id
_entity.type
_entity.pdbx_description
1 polymer ?
#
loop_
_entity_poly.entity_id
_entity_poly.type
_entity_poly.pdbx_seq_one_letter_code
_entity_poly.pdbx_strand_id
1 'polypeptide(L)'
;MSAARGCPASAGVRHFSASAAQAKPAKSQVLGYASAVSSNDIKASIQHELHKANPAPGAACPFRAAAPVSHVTPTADKTFDYEAVYEEELQKKHQDKSYRFFNNINRLAQQFPRAHTAKPENEVTVWCSNDYLGMSKNPVVVETMKAVLSKYGAGAGGTRNIAGNGAMHLELEQELSSLHHKPAALVFSSCYVANDATLSTLAQKLPNCVILSDSMNHASMIQGIKHSGAKKLIFRHNDTAHLEELLQTLDPSIPKIIAFETVYSMSGTIGK
;
A
#
# COMPACT_ATOMS: atom_id res chain seq x y z
N MET A 1 -57.86 30.56 40.06
CA MET A 1 -57.04 30.02 41.17
C MET A 1 -55.93 29.20 40.51
N SER A 2 -54.76 29.79 40.25
CA SER A 2 -53.56 29.86 41.13
C SER A 2 -52.88 28.49 41.26
N ALA A 3 -51.57 28.28 41.12
CA ALA A 3 -50.42 29.04 40.64
C ALA A 3 -49.25 28.01 40.50
N ALA A 4 -48.13 28.51 39.98
CA ALA A 4 -46.91 27.84 39.54
C ALA A 4 -46.05 27.06 40.57
N ARG A 5 -44.96 26.46 40.02
CA ARG A 5 -43.63 26.09 40.58
C ARG A 5 -43.47 24.57 40.80
N GLY A 6 -42.37 23.90 40.42
CA GLY A 6 -41.10 24.31 39.84
C GLY A 6 -40.24 23.06 39.56
N CYS A 7 -39.27 23.21 38.66
CA CYS A 7 -38.21 22.23 38.41
C CYS A 7 -37.22 22.22 39.60
N PRO A 8 -36.48 21.12 39.83
CA PRO A 8 -35.05 21.26 39.60
C PRO A 8 -34.43 20.09 38.83
N ALA A 9 -33.44 20.45 38.03
CA ALA A 9 -32.47 19.56 37.43
C ALA A 9 -31.63 18.87 38.50
N SER A 10 -31.36 17.57 38.33
CA SER A 10 -30.20 16.93 38.93
C SER A 10 -29.48 16.11 37.87
N ALA A 11 -28.30 16.60 37.51
CA ALA A 11 -27.31 15.95 36.69
C ALA A 11 -26.89 14.61 37.33
N GLY A 12 -27.03 13.52 36.58
CA GLY A 12 -26.45 12.22 36.89
C GLY A 12 -25.41 11.88 35.84
N VAL A 13 -24.20 12.41 36.00
CA VAL A 13 -23.01 11.98 35.26
C VAL A 13 -22.79 10.50 35.61
N ARG A 14 -23.10 9.59 34.68
CA ARG A 14 -22.64 8.20 34.78
C ARG A 14 -21.16 8.18 34.44
N HIS A 15 -20.31 8.26 35.45
CA HIS A 15 -18.92 7.87 35.34
C HIS A 15 -18.85 6.38 34.99
N PHE A 16 -18.58 6.07 33.72
CA PHE A 16 -18.02 4.77 33.36
C PHE A 16 -16.53 4.79 33.74
N SER A 17 -16.22 4.34 34.95
CA SER A 17 -14.85 3.98 35.31
C SER A 17 -14.50 2.68 34.59
N ALA A 18 -13.87 2.77 33.42
CA ALA A 18 -13.19 1.63 32.84
C ALA A 18 -11.94 1.35 33.70
N SER A 19 -12.06 0.39 34.61
CA SER A 19 -10.91 -0.19 35.30
C SER A 19 -9.97 -0.76 34.24
N ALA A 20 -8.81 -0.13 34.06
CA ALA A 20 -7.71 -0.65 33.26
C ALA A 20 -7.21 -1.95 33.92
N ALA A 21 -7.82 -3.08 33.57
CA ALA A 21 -7.20 -4.37 33.76
C ALA A 21 -5.94 -4.37 32.88
N GLN A 22 -4.77 -4.34 33.52
CA GLN A 22 -3.47 -4.49 32.88
C GLN A 22 -3.46 -5.80 32.10
N ALA A 23 -3.68 -5.73 30.79
CA ALA A 23 -3.40 -6.82 29.88
C ALA A 23 -1.88 -7.01 29.87
N LYS A 24 -1.41 -8.08 30.50
CA LYS A 24 -0.01 -8.51 30.39
C LYS A 24 0.29 -8.74 28.90
N PRO A 25 1.41 -8.25 28.36
CA PRO A 25 1.77 -8.54 26.98
C PRO A 25 1.92 -10.06 26.83
N ALA A 26 1.17 -10.65 25.90
CA ALA A 26 1.42 -12.01 25.48
C ALA A 26 2.84 -12.05 24.90
N LYS A 27 3.73 -12.82 25.55
CA LYS A 27 5.04 -13.12 24.99
C LYS A 27 4.81 -13.90 23.70
N SER A 28 4.90 -13.25 22.56
CA SER A 28 5.08 -13.92 21.28
C SER A 28 6.39 -14.73 21.38
N GLN A 29 6.28 -16.06 21.38
CA GLN A 29 7.43 -16.96 21.38
C GLN A 29 8.07 -16.94 19.98
N VAL A 30 8.77 -15.85 19.65
CA VAL A 30 9.75 -15.85 18.57
C VAL A 30 11.05 -16.42 19.14
N LEU A 31 11.03 -17.69 19.54
CA LEU A 31 12.18 -18.41 20.08
C LEU A 31 12.30 -19.72 19.30
N GLY A 32 13.22 -19.77 18.33
CA GLY A 32 13.56 -21.04 17.68
C GLY A 32 14.14 -21.02 16.27
N TYR A 33 14.58 -19.90 15.69
CA TYR A 33 15.12 -19.90 14.31
C TYR A 33 16.59 -19.47 14.21
N ALA A 34 17.40 -19.84 15.19
CA ALA A 34 18.85 -19.69 15.10
C ALA A 34 19.53 -21.04 15.32
N SER A 35 19.79 -21.77 14.24
CA SER A 35 20.82 -22.81 14.19
C SER A 35 21.58 -22.72 12.88
N ALA A 36 22.79 -22.15 12.99
CA ALA A 36 24.00 -22.32 12.19
C ALA A 36 23.88 -22.67 10.69
N VAL A 37 24.15 -21.67 9.85
CA VAL A 37 24.86 -21.88 8.57
C VAL A 37 26.00 -20.86 8.51
N SER A 38 27.22 -21.35 8.30
CA SER A 38 28.44 -20.53 8.28
C SER A 38 28.53 -19.72 6.99
N SER A 39 28.97 -18.46 7.08
CA SER A 39 29.08 -17.53 5.96
C SER A 39 30.08 -17.96 4.86
N ASN A 40 30.85 -19.02 5.08
CA ASN A 40 31.82 -19.54 4.12
C ASN A 40 31.19 -20.42 3.03
N ASP A 41 30.00 -21.00 3.25
CA ASP A 41 29.39 -21.93 2.30
C ASP A 41 28.76 -21.22 1.08
N ILE A 42 28.40 -19.93 1.22
CA ILE A 42 27.71 -19.16 0.17
C ILE A 42 28.68 -18.67 -0.93
N LYS A 43 29.95 -18.42 -0.61
CA LYS A 43 30.94 -17.96 -1.60
C LYS A 43 31.35 -19.05 -2.59
N ALA A 44 31.26 -20.33 -2.20
CA ALA A 44 31.67 -21.45 -3.05
C ALA A 44 30.64 -21.79 -4.15
N SER A 45 29.34 -21.55 -3.94
CA SER A 45 28.30 -21.89 -4.92
C SER A 45 28.08 -20.84 -6.02
N ILE A 46 28.56 -19.61 -5.88
CA ILE A 46 28.28 -18.53 -6.84
C ILE A 46 29.29 -18.50 -8.02
N GLN A 47 30.41 -19.23 -7.93
CA GLN A 47 31.47 -19.19 -8.95
C GLN A 47 31.47 -20.34 -9.96
N HIS A 48 30.51 -21.26 -9.91
CA HIS A 48 30.48 -22.40 -10.82
C HIS A 48 29.04 -22.75 -11.20
N GLU A 49 28.46 -22.04 -12.18
CA GLU A 49 27.31 -22.45 -13.04
C GLU A 49 26.80 -21.27 -13.91
N LEU A 50 27.72 -20.55 -14.55
CA LEU A 50 27.39 -19.72 -15.72
C LEU A 50 28.24 -20.24 -16.85
N HIS A 51 27.87 -21.36 -17.48
CA HIS A 51 28.25 -21.79 -18.83
C HIS A 51 27.68 -23.20 -19.07
N LYS A 52 26.48 -23.27 -19.66
CA LYS A 52 25.99 -24.29 -20.62
C LYS A 52 24.45 -24.23 -20.71
N ALA A 53 23.94 -23.34 -21.55
CA ALA A 53 22.59 -23.50 -22.11
C ALA A 53 22.76 -24.11 -23.51
N ASN A 54 22.27 -25.33 -23.71
CA ASN A 54 22.20 -26.00 -25.01
C ASN A 54 20.86 -25.62 -25.67
N PRO A 55 20.81 -25.29 -26.98
CA PRO A 55 19.54 -24.99 -27.64
C PRO A 55 18.69 -26.26 -27.79
N ALA A 56 17.39 -26.16 -27.49
CA ALA A 56 16.44 -27.25 -27.66
C ALA A 56 16.14 -27.52 -29.15
N PRO A 57 15.89 -28.78 -29.56
CA PRO A 57 15.56 -29.12 -30.95
C PRO A 57 14.15 -28.64 -31.31
N GLY A 58 13.99 -28.16 -32.55
CA GLY A 58 12.74 -27.63 -33.08
C GLY A 58 11.60 -28.65 -33.08
N ALA A 59 10.58 -28.39 -32.27
CA ALA A 59 9.29 -29.05 -32.35
C ALA A 59 8.37 -28.23 -33.26
N ALA A 60 7.98 -28.81 -34.40
CA ALA A 60 6.99 -28.21 -35.30
C ALA A 60 5.58 -28.31 -34.68
N CYS A 61 4.94 -27.16 -34.45
CA CYS A 61 3.54 -27.09 -34.00
C CYS A 61 2.57 -27.54 -35.10
N PRO A 62 1.59 -28.42 -34.80
CA PRO A 62 0.63 -28.89 -35.78
C PRO A 62 -0.62 -27.99 -35.75
N PHE A 63 -0.58 -26.83 -36.40
CA PHE A 63 -1.79 -26.08 -36.71
C PHE A 63 -1.99 -26.02 -38.22
N ARG A 64 -3.11 -26.59 -38.69
CA ARG A 64 -3.59 -26.53 -40.07
C ARG A 64 -3.63 -25.07 -40.54
N ALA A 65 -3.11 -24.82 -41.74
CA ALA A 65 -3.23 -23.53 -42.41
C ALA A 65 -4.72 -23.16 -42.59
N ALA A 66 -5.15 -22.07 -41.96
CA ALA A 66 -6.46 -21.49 -42.20
C ALA A 66 -6.50 -20.85 -43.61
N ALA A 67 -7.62 -21.01 -44.30
CA ALA A 67 -7.85 -20.44 -45.64
C ALA A 67 -7.73 -18.90 -45.62
N PRO A 68 -7.28 -18.26 -46.73
CA PRO A 68 -7.05 -16.83 -46.77
C PRO A 68 -8.36 -16.08 -46.57
N VAL A 69 -8.48 -15.37 -45.45
CA VAL A 69 -9.54 -14.40 -45.22
C VAL A 69 -9.21 -13.18 -46.10
N SER A 70 -10.11 -12.85 -47.03
CA SER A 70 -10.00 -11.65 -47.86
C SER A 70 -10.10 -10.41 -46.98
N HIS A 71 -8.96 -9.84 -46.62
CA HIS A 71 -8.90 -8.52 -46.01
C HIS A 71 -9.28 -7.50 -47.08
N VAL A 72 -10.39 -6.80 -46.85
CA VAL A 72 -10.71 -5.56 -47.57
C VAL A 72 -9.56 -4.60 -47.29
N THR A 73 -8.78 -4.26 -48.33
CA THR A 73 -7.68 -3.30 -48.23
C THR A 73 -8.26 -1.94 -47.84
N PRO A 74 -7.94 -1.41 -46.65
CA PRO A 74 -8.34 -0.05 -46.31
C PRO A 74 -7.64 0.91 -47.28
N THR A 75 -8.42 1.76 -47.92
CA THR A 75 -7.92 2.93 -48.64
C THR A 75 -7.00 3.76 -47.73
N ALA A 76 -5.98 4.40 -48.30
CA ALA A 76 -5.00 5.23 -47.60
C ALA A 76 -5.69 6.29 -46.71
N ASP A 77 -5.84 5.99 -45.43
CA ASP A 77 -6.49 6.83 -44.44
C ASP A 77 -5.65 6.75 -43.15
N LYS A 78 -5.28 7.91 -42.61
CA LYS A 78 -4.22 8.07 -41.61
C LYS A 78 -4.46 7.17 -40.40
N THR A 79 -3.55 6.25 -40.14
CA THR A 79 -3.51 5.49 -38.89
C THR A 79 -3.29 6.45 -37.72
N PHE A 80 -3.89 6.14 -36.56
CA PHE A 80 -3.66 6.93 -35.33
C PHE A 80 -2.16 6.94 -34.99
N ASP A 81 -1.61 8.14 -34.82
CA ASP A 81 -0.21 8.34 -34.50
C ASP A 81 -0.02 8.35 -32.98
N TYR A 82 0.31 7.18 -32.43
CA TYR A 82 0.55 7.02 -30.99
C TYR A 82 1.81 7.78 -30.54
N GLU A 83 2.85 7.83 -31.36
CA GLU A 83 4.12 8.46 -31.01
C GLU A 83 3.96 9.98 -30.86
N ALA A 84 3.23 10.62 -31.78
CA ALA A 84 2.92 12.04 -31.67
C ALA A 84 2.23 12.40 -30.33
N VAL A 85 1.29 11.56 -29.87
CA VAL A 85 0.61 11.76 -28.59
C VAL A 85 1.56 11.56 -27.40
N TYR A 86 2.41 10.54 -27.43
CA TYR A 86 3.39 10.31 -26.37
C TYR A 86 4.40 11.45 -26.27
N GLU A 87 4.90 11.93 -27.39
CA GLU A 87 5.81 13.08 -27.46
C GLU A 87 5.14 14.34 -26.91
N GLU A 88 3.88 14.62 -27.29
CA GLU A 88 3.13 15.77 -26.80
C GLU A 88 2.98 15.73 -25.26
N GLU A 89 2.57 14.58 -24.70
CA GLU A 89 2.41 14.42 -23.25
C GLU A 89 3.75 14.51 -22.49
N LEU A 90 4.84 14.00 -23.06
CA LEU A 90 6.18 14.15 -22.49
C LEU A 90 6.66 15.60 -22.55
N GLN A 91 6.44 16.29 -23.67
CA GLN A 91 6.78 17.70 -23.82
C GLN A 91 6.05 18.56 -22.80
N LYS A 92 4.76 18.31 -22.53
CA LYS A 92 4.00 18.98 -21.46
C LYS A 92 4.71 18.85 -20.10
N LYS A 93 5.17 17.63 -19.74
CA LYS A 93 5.94 17.39 -18.50
C LYS A 93 7.31 18.07 -18.46
N HIS A 94 7.97 18.22 -19.61
CA HIS A 94 9.24 18.94 -19.69
C HIS A 94 9.05 20.47 -19.61
N GLN A 95 7.95 20.98 -20.17
CA GLN A 95 7.57 22.40 -20.13
C GLN A 95 7.17 22.82 -18.71
N ASP A 96 6.31 22.04 -18.04
CA ASP A 96 5.85 22.32 -16.68
C ASP A 96 6.84 21.92 -15.57
N LYS A 97 8.00 21.37 -15.94
CA LYS A 97 9.07 20.89 -15.05
C LYS A 97 8.65 19.76 -14.09
N SER A 98 7.55 19.06 -14.38
CA SER A 98 7.10 17.89 -13.62
C SER A 98 7.72 16.57 -14.07
N TYR A 99 8.48 16.57 -15.18
CA TYR A 99 9.26 15.41 -15.60
C TYR A 99 10.26 15.00 -14.51
N ARG A 100 10.35 13.69 -14.24
CA ARG A 100 11.14 13.16 -13.12
C ARG A 100 12.40 12.48 -13.62
N PHE A 101 13.54 12.92 -13.10
CA PHE A 101 14.79 12.18 -13.17
C PHE A 101 15.03 11.52 -11.81
N PHE A 102 15.18 10.19 -11.80
CA PHE A 102 15.39 9.47 -10.55
C PHE A 102 16.87 9.44 -10.17
N ASN A 103 17.15 9.78 -8.92
CA ASN A 103 18.50 9.69 -8.36
C ASN A 103 18.84 8.23 -8.03
N ASN A 104 19.99 7.75 -8.51
CA ASN A 104 20.51 6.45 -8.11
C ASN A 104 21.06 6.54 -6.68
N ILE A 105 20.42 5.85 -5.74
CA ILE A 105 20.75 5.87 -4.31
C ILE A 105 20.71 4.45 -3.76
N ASN A 106 21.86 3.95 -3.30
CA ASN A 106 22.05 2.61 -2.74
C ASN A 106 22.32 2.74 -1.24
N ARG A 107 21.30 2.50 -0.40
CA ARG A 107 21.38 2.71 1.06
C ARG A 107 22.29 1.66 1.71
N LEU A 108 23.17 2.10 2.60
CA LEU A 108 24.17 1.25 3.26
C LEU A 108 23.68 0.80 4.64
N ALA A 109 23.37 -0.50 4.79
CA ALA A 109 22.82 -1.04 6.04
C ALA A 109 23.72 -0.82 7.27
N GLN A 110 25.04 -0.97 7.09
CA GLN A 110 26.04 -0.84 8.16
C GLN A 110 26.40 0.61 8.51
N GLN A 111 25.94 1.57 7.70
CA GLN A 111 26.30 2.98 7.84
C GLN A 111 25.08 3.90 7.81
N PHE A 112 23.90 3.41 8.20
CA PHE A 112 22.66 4.21 8.19
C PHE A 112 22.87 5.57 8.88
N PRO A 113 22.49 6.73 8.28
CA PRO A 113 21.68 6.90 7.06
C PRO A 113 22.50 7.18 5.77
N ARG A 114 23.72 6.64 5.65
CA ARG A 114 24.56 6.79 4.45
C ARG A 114 24.09 5.92 3.29
N ALA A 115 24.41 6.37 2.07
CA ALA A 115 24.20 5.66 0.82
C ALA A 115 25.35 5.99 -0.15
N HIS A 116 25.46 5.23 -1.25
CA HIS A 116 26.28 5.65 -2.39
C HIS A 116 25.42 5.88 -3.64
N THR A 117 25.92 6.70 -4.56
CA THR A 117 25.26 6.95 -5.85
C THR A 117 25.56 5.83 -6.86
N ALA A 118 25.58 6.12 -8.16
CA ALA A 118 25.98 5.13 -9.17
C ALA A 118 27.41 4.58 -8.96
N LYS A 119 28.29 5.36 -8.35
CA LYS A 119 29.66 4.96 -8.01
C LYS A 119 29.79 4.72 -6.50
N PRO A 120 30.31 3.56 -6.04
CA PRO A 120 30.44 3.24 -4.61
C PRO A 120 31.23 4.27 -3.79
N GLU A 121 32.25 4.88 -4.37
CA GLU A 121 33.09 5.92 -3.74
C GLU A 121 32.36 7.25 -3.52
N ASN A 122 31.25 7.47 -4.23
CA ASN A 122 30.45 8.69 -4.13
C ASN A 122 29.35 8.51 -3.09
N GLU A 123 29.74 8.62 -1.82
CA GLU A 123 28.82 8.52 -0.69
C GLU A 123 28.05 9.81 -0.40
N VAL A 124 26.80 9.66 0.03
CA VAL A 124 25.87 10.72 0.41
C VAL A 124 25.14 10.36 1.71
N THR A 125 24.56 11.38 2.35
CA THR A 125 23.67 11.19 3.50
C THR A 125 22.21 11.33 3.04
N VAL A 126 21.36 10.35 3.35
CA VAL A 126 19.95 10.35 2.90
C VAL A 126 19.05 10.98 3.95
N TRP A 127 18.38 12.08 3.60
CA TRP A 127 17.45 12.81 4.47
C TRP A 127 15.97 12.72 4.04
N CYS A 128 15.69 12.09 2.90
CA CYS A 128 14.35 11.95 2.33
C CYS A 128 13.81 10.52 2.36
N SER A 129 14.39 9.64 3.19
CA SER A 129 13.92 8.25 3.32
C SER A 129 12.73 8.17 4.27
N ASN A 130 11.74 7.34 3.91
CA ASN A 130 10.61 7.00 4.79
C ASN A 130 10.91 5.77 5.69
N ASP A 131 12.16 5.31 5.74
CA ASP A 131 12.63 4.35 6.75
C ASP A 131 12.92 5.09 8.06
N TYR A 132 11.86 5.64 8.66
CA TYR A 132 11.93 6.65 9.73
C TYR A 132 12.75 6.23 10.95
N LEU A 133 12.74 4.93 11.26
CA LEU A 133 13.42 4.37 12.43
C LEU A 133 14.63 3.51 12.05
N GLY A 134 15.02 3.47 10.78
CA GLY A 134 16.11 2.61 10.29
C GLY A 134 15.82 1.12 10.50
N MET A 135 14.55 0.72 10.43
CA MET A 135 14.14 -0.67 10.66
C MET A 135 14.55 -1.57 9.51
N SER A 136 14.80 -1.03 8.30
CA SER A 136 15.29 -1.84 7.19
C SER A 136 16.69 -2.40 7.40
N LYS A 137 17.45 -1.91 8.39
CA LYS A 137 18.77 -2.44 8.78
C LYS A 137 18.79 -3.06 10.18
N ASN A 138 17.64 -3.16 10.84
CA ASN A 138 17.58 -3.71 12.20
C ASN A 138 18.11 -5.15 12.18
N PRO A 139 19.08 -5.53 13.04
CA PRO A 139 19.68 -6.86 13.00
C PRO A 139 18.66 -7.99 13.15
N VAL A 140 17.64 -7.82 13.99
CA VAL A 140 16.57 -8.82 14.17
C VAL A 140 15.79 -9.00 12.87
N VAL A 141 15.45 -7.91 12.17
CA VAL A 141 14.75 -7.95 10.88
C VAL A 141 15.60 -8.66 9.83
N VAL A 142 16.86 -8.24 9.68
CA VAL A 142 17.78 -8.76 8.65
C VAL A 142 18.06 -10.25 8.86
N GLU A 143 18.36 -10.68 10.09
CA GLU A 143 18.63 -12.10 10.38
C GLU A 143 17.37 -12.96 10.23
N THR A 144 16.19 -12.45 10.60
CA THR A 144 14.92 -13.15 10.36
C THR A 144 14.66 -13.34 8.88
N MET A 145 14.88 -12.30 8.06
CA MET A 145 14.73 -12.41 6.60
C MET A 145 15.69 -13.45 6.00
N LYS A 146 16.95 -13.48 6.43
CA LYS A 146 17.92 -14.50 5.99
C LYS A 146 17.44 -15.91 6.32
N ALA A 147 17.00 -16.14 7.56
CA ALA A 147 16.50 -17.46 7.99
C ALA A 147 15.26 -17.89 7.20
N VAL A 148 14.32 -16.97 6.95
CA VAL A 148 13.12 -17.22 6.14
C VAL A 148 13.49 -17.57 4.70
N LEU A 149 14.42 -16.84 4.08
CA LEU A 149 14.89 -17.11 2.72
C LEU A 149 15.54 -18.49 2.60
N SER A 150 16.36 -18.89 3.58
CA SER A 150 16.96 -20.23 3.61
C SER A 150 15.92 -21.34 3.75
N LYS A 151 14.83 -21.11 4.49
CA LYS A 151 13.80 -22.12 4.76
C LYS A 151 12.75 -22.24 3.64
N TYR A 152 12.27 -21.11 3.13
CA TYR A 152 11.10 -21.04 2.25
C TYR A 152 11.41 -20.55 0.83
N GLY A 153 12.60 -20.04 0.57
CA GLY A 153 12.92 -19.37 -0.68
C GLY A 153 12.36 -17.95 -0.76
N ALA A 154 12.40 -17.35 -1.95
CA ALA A 154 12.12 -15.92 -2.14
C ALA A 154 10.63 -15.59 -2.37
N GLY A 155 9.95 -16.35 -3.22
CA GLY A 155 8.57 -16.06 -3.64
C GLY A 155 7.56 -16.97 -2.96
N ALA A 156 6.36 -16.45 -2.68
CA ALA A 156 5.24 -17.25 -2.15
C ALA A 156 4.74 -18.31 -3.14
N GLY A 157 5.04 -18.19 -4.44
CA GLY A 157 4.72 -19.20 -5.46
C GLY A 157 3.26 -19.24 -5.91
N GLY A 158 2.39 -18.35 -5.42
CA GLY A 158 0.99 -18.29 -5.84
C GLY A 158 0.18 -17.18 -5.18
N THR A 159 -1.12 -17.13 -5.48
CA THR A 159 -2.05 -16.17 -4.86
C THR A 159 -2.52 -16.66 -3.49
N ARG A 160 -3.20 -15.81 -2.72
CA ARG A 160 -3.80 -16.23 -1.43
C ARG A 160 -4.67 -17.48 -1.56
N ASN A 161 -5.39 -17.64 -2.66
CA ASN A 161 -6.26 -18.80 -2.86
C ASN A 161 -5.53 -20.03 -3.39
N ILE A 162 -4.38 -19.86 -4.04
CA ILE A 162 -3.69 -20.93 -4.77
C ILE A 162 -2.23 -20.94 -4.33
N ALA A 163 -1.90 -21.81 -3.37
CA ALA A 163 -0.55 -22.08 -2.85
C ALA A 163 0.24 -20.89 -2.25
N GLY A 164 -0.28 -19.66 -2.27
CA GLY A 164 0.42 -18.47 -1.75
C GLY A 164 0.04 -18.06 -0.32
N ASN A 165 -0.86 -18.77 0.37
CA ASN A 165 -1.27 -18.45 1.74
C ASN A 165 -0.51 -19.30 2.77
N GLY A 166 0.70 -18.84 3.12
CA GLY A 166 1.54 -19.45 4.15
C GLY A 166 1.34 -18.88 5.56
N ALA A 167 1.85 -19.59 6.58
CA ALA A 167 1.75 -19.22 8.00
C ALA A 167 2.23 -17.78 8.30
N MET A 168 3.30 -17.31 7.64
CA MET A 168 3.81 -15.95 7.84
C MET A 168 2.80 -14.84 7.47
N HIS A 169 1.88 -15.10 6.53
CA HIS A 169 0.82 -14.14 6.21
C HIS A 169 -0.21 -14.09 7.35
N LEU A 170 -0.61 -15.25 7.87
CA LEU A 170 -1.58 -15.37 8.96
C LEU A 170 -1.04 -14.75 10.25
N GLU A 171 0.22 -15.00 10.58
CA GLU A 171 0.89 -14.42 11.75
C GLU A 171 1.01 -12.90 11.63
N LEU A 172 1.38 -12.38 10.46
CA LEU A 172 1.42 -10.93 10.22
C LEU A 172 0.03 -10.28 10.33
N GLU A 173 -1.00 -10.90 9.75
CA GLU A 173 -2.38 -10.41 9.86
C GLU A 173 -2.86 -10.43 11.32
N GLN A 174 -2.51 -11.45 12.09
CA GLN A 174 -2.82 -11.52 13.51
C GLN A 174 -2.10 -10.43 14.30
N GLU A 175 -0.79 -10.25 14.11
CA GLU A 175 0.00 -9.21 14.80
C GLU A 175 -0.51 -7.80 14.45
N LEU A 176 -0.86 -7.53 13.19
CA LEU A 176 -1.45 -6.25 12.78
C LEU A 176 -2.83 -6.02 13.43
N SER A 177 -3.68 -7.04 13.49
CA SER A 177 -4.99 -6.94 14.14
C SER A 177 -4.85 -6.65 15.64
N SER A 178 -3.87 -7.28 16.29
CA SER A 178 -3.51 -7.06 17.70
C SER A 178 -3.01 -5.63 17.94
N LEU A 179 -2.07 -5.17 17.10
CA LEU A 179 -1.49 -3.82 17.17
C LEU A 179 -2.55 -2.72 17.07
N HIS A 180 -3.56 -2.91 16.21
CA HIS A 180 -4.63 -1.92 16.00
C HIS A 180 -5.89 -2.17 16.83
N HIS A 181 -5.88 -3.18 17.71
CA HIS A 181 -7.03 -3.62 18.49
C HIS A 181 -8.29 -3.82 17.64
N LYS A 182 -8.14 -4.50 16.49
CA LYS A 182 -9.22 -4.84 15.56
C LYS A 182 -9.48 -6.34 15.53
N PRO A 183 -10.70 -6.78 15.19
CA PRO A 183 -11.02 -8.21 15.12
C PRO A 183 -10.20 -8.99 14.09
N ALA A 184 -9.72 -8.32 13.02
CA ALA A 184 -8.93 -8.90 11.96
C ALA A 184 -8.10 -7.81 11.23
N ALA A 185 -7.09 -8.23 10.48
CA ALA A 185 -6.36 -7.42 9.51
C ALA A 185 -6.16 -8.20 8.20
N LEU A 186 -5.82 -7.50 7.12
CA LEU A 186 -5.62 -8.10 5.80
C LEU A 186 -4.41 -7.47 5.12
N VAL A 187 -3.49 -8.30 4.63
CA VAL A 187 -2.26 -7.85 3.98
C VAL A 187 -2.45 -7.73 2.46
N PHE A 188 -1.97 -6.61 1.91
CA PHE A 188 -1.93 -6.34 0.47
C PHE A 188 -0.48 -6.08 0.02
N SER A 189 -0.24 -6.10 -1.30
CA SER A 189 1.10 -5.87 -1.87
C SER A 189 1.68 -4.49 -1.53
N SER A 190 0.83 -3.48 -1.30
CA SER A 190 1.23 -2.16 -0.81
C SER A 190 0.04 -1.44 -0.19
N CYS A 191 0.31 -0.40 0.60
CA CYS A 191 -0.76 0.46 1.12
C CYS A 191 -1.49 1.24 0.01
N TYR A 192 -0.85 1.44 -1.15
CA TYR A 192 -1.53 1.98 -2.33
C TYR A 192 -2.67 1.05 -2.75
N VAL A 193 -2.37 -0.25 -2.92
CA VAL A 193 -3.37 -1.27 -3.29
C VAL A 193 -4.41 -1.45 -2.19
N ALA A 194 -4.00 -1.44 -0.91
CA ALA A 194 -4.93 -1.54 0.21
C ALA A 194 -5.97 -0.42 0.20
N ASN A 195 -5.52 0.84 0.04
CA ASN A 195 -6.41 2.00 -0.02
C ASN A 195 -7.35 1.94 -1.23
N ASP A 196 -6.81 1.66 -2.42
CA ASP A 196 -7.59 1.56 -3.65
C ASP A 196 -8.66 0.45 -3.55
N ALA A 197 -8.24 -0.78 -3.24
CA ALA A 197 -9.12 -1.94 -3.15
C ALA A 197 -10.19 -1.79 -2.06
N THR A 198 -9.83 -1.27 -0.89
CA THR A 198 -10.76 -1.13 0.24
C THR A 198 -11.82 -0.07 -0.05
N LEU A 199 -11.41 1.12 -0.48
CA LEU A 199 -12.35 2.23 -0.75
C LEU A 199 -13.24 1.91 -1.94
N SER A 200 -12.68 1.35 -3.01
CA SER A 200 -13.47 0.95 -4.19
C SER A 200 -14.50 -0.13 -3.84
N THR A 201 -14.08 -1.20 -3.15
CA THR A 201 -14.96 -2.33 -2.81
C THR A 201 -16.07 -1.92 -1.84
N LEU A 202 -15.73 -1.23 -0.74
CA LEU A 202 -16.73 -0.84 0.25
C LEU A 202 -17.80 0.07 -0.37
N ALA A 203 -17.39 1.09 -1.11
CA ALA A 203 -18.32 2.04 -1.69
C ALA A 203 -19.15 1.47 -2.84
N GLN A 204 -18.64 0.48 -3.60
CA GLN A 204 -19.45 -0.25 -4.60
C GLN A 204 -20.48 -1.18 -3.96
N LYS A 205 -20.17 -1.77 -2.80
CA LYS A 205 -21.06 -2.74 -2.12
C LYS A 205 -22.11 -2.07 -1.25
N LEU A 206 -21.85 -0.86 -0.76
CA LEU A 206 -22.79 -0.08 0.01
C LEU A 206 -23.76 0.67 -0.93
N PRO A 207 -25.09 0.44 -0.84
CA PRO A 207 -26.05 1.01 -1.78
C PRO A 207 -26.06 2.54 -1.68
N ASN A 208 -25.89 3.22 -2.82
CA ASN A 208 -25.87 4.69 -2.92
C ASN A 208 -24.82 5.36 -2.02
N CYS A 209 -23.71 4.67 -1.71
CA CYS A 209 -22.68 5.18 -0.81
C CYS A 209 -22.19 6.58 -1.21
N VAL A 210 -22.00 7.44 -0.21
CA VAL A 210 -21.34 8.74 -0.38
C VAL A 210 -19.99 8.72 0.33
N ILE A 211 -18.93 9.12 -0.36
CA ILE A 211 -17.59 9.27 0.25
C ILE A 211 -17.30 10.75 0.50
N LEU A 212 -16.99 11.10 1.74
CA LEU A 212 -16.47 12.40 2.14
C LEU A 212 -14.94 12.28 2.23
N SER A 213 -14.21 13.01 1.38
CA SER A 213 -12.76 12.91 1.24
C SER A 213 -12.09 14.22 1.66
N ASP A 214 -11.05 14.13 2.48
CA ASP A 214 -10.16 15.28 2.73
C ASP A 214 -9.52 15.72 1.40
N SER A 215 -9.43 17.03 1.18
CA SER A 215 -8.87 17.64 -0.03
C SER A 215 -7.38 17.31 -0.26
N MET A 216 -6.63 16.89 0.76
CA MET A 216 -5.21 16.54 0.69
C MET A 216 -4.95 15.03 0.80
N ASN A 217 -5.97 14.19 0.65
CA ASN A 217 -5.80 12.73 0.67
C ASN A 217 -4.79 12.23 -0.37
N HIS A 218 -4.06 11.19 0.01
CA HIS A 218 -3.09 10.51 -0.82
C HIS A 218 -3.71 9.98 -2.13
N ALA A 219 -2.91 9.97 -3.19
CA ALA A 219 -3.34 9.57 -4.53
C ALA A 219 -4.02 8.18 -4.57
N SER A 220 -3.56 7.23 -3.75
CA SER A 220 -4.17 5.90 -3.65
C SER A 220 -5.62 5.93 -3.17
N MET A 221 -5.94 6.82 -2.22
CA MET A 221 -7.31 6.98 -1.73
C MET A 221 -8.18 7.63 -2.78
N ILE A 222 -7.66 8.65 -3.47
CA ILE A 222 -8.35 9.31 -4.58
C ILE A 222 -8.69 8.31 -5.69
N GLN A 223 -7.77 7.39 -6.04
CA GLN A 223 -8.05 6.37 -7.05
C GLN A 223 -9.13 5.39 -6.59
N GLY A 224 -9.06 4.85 -5.37
CA GLY A 224 -10.11 3.97 -4.85
C GLY A 224 -11.50 4.61 -4.86
N ILE A 225 -11.58 5.88 -4.48
CA ILE A 225 -12.81 6.67 -4.53
C ILE A 225 -13.31 6.81 -5.98
N LYS A 226 -12.42 7.13 -6.93
CA LYS A 226 -12.79 7.25 -8.35
C LYS A 226 -13.25 5.92 -8.94
N HIS A 227 -12.52 4.84 -8.69
CA HIS A 227 -12.84 3.49 -9.15
C HIS A 227 -14.16 2.97 -8.57
N SER A 228 -14.59 3.48 -7.42
CA SER A 228 -15.88 3.09 -6.82
C SER A 228 -17.10 3.55 -7.63
N GLY A 229 -16.99 4.66 -8.38
CA GLY A 229 -18.13 5.34 -9.00
C GLY A 229 -19.11 5.99 -8.00
N ALA A 230 -18.83 5.94 -6.70
CA ALA A 230 -19.68 6.50 -5.66
C ALA A 230 -19.73 8.04 -5.72
N LYS A 231 -20.82 8.62 -5.23
CA LYS A 231 -20.90 10.08 -5.05
C LYS A 231 -19.82 10.50 -4.07
N LYS A 232 -19.04 11.53 -4.41
CA LYS A 232 -18.00 12.07 -3.53
C LYS A 232 -18.26 13.53 -3.18
N LEU A 233 -17.98 13.89 -1.94
CA LEU A 233 -17.91 15.26 -1.45
C LEU A 233 -16.50 15.50 -0.92
N ILE A 234 -15.88 16.62 -1.28
CA ILE A 234 -14.52 16.95 -0.82
C ILE A 234 -14.64 18.02 0.26
N PHE A 235 -14.17 17.70 1.47
CA PHE A 235 -14.08 18.68 2.54
C PHE A 235 -12.70 19.33 2.57
N ARG A 236 -12.62 20.52 3.18
CA ARG A 236 -11.38 21.32 3.23
C ARG A 236 -10.41 20.63 4.17
N HIS A 237 -9.12 20.69 3.85
CA HIS A 237 -8.09 19.96 4.59
C HIS A 237 -8.17 20.22 6.10
N ASN A 238 -8.35 19.16 6.90
CA ASN A 238 -8.48 19.22 8.37
C ASN A 238 -9.58 20.18 8.89
N ASP A 239 -10.63 20.42 8.10
CA ASP A 239 -11.76 21.28 8.46
C ASP A 239 -12.99 20.43 8.83
N THR A 240 -13.11 20.13 10.12
CA THR A 240 -14.24 19.34 10.66
C THR A 240 -15.57 20.08 10.59
N ALA A 241 -15.56 21.43 10.56
CA ALA A 241 -16.78 22.22 10.41
C ALA A 241 -17.34 22.09 8.98
N HIS A 242 -16.47 22.19 7.97
CA HIS A 242 -16.88 21.92 6.58
C HIS A 242 -17.36 20.49 6.38
N LEU A 243 -16.68 19.52 7.00
CA LEU A 243 -17.11 18.13 6.98
C LEU A 243 -18.52 17.99 7.56
N GLU A 244 -18.83 18.63 8.68
CA GLU A 244 -20.15 18.63 9.29
C GLU A 244 -21.20 19.31 8.41
N GLU A 245 -20.90 20.47 7.81
CA GLU A 245 -21.76 21.14 6.83
C GLU A 245 -22.15 20.19 5.68
N LEU A 246 -21.18 19.47 5.12
CA LEU A 246 -21.42 18.50 4.04
C LEU A 246 -22.24 17.30 4.52
N LEU A 247 -21.98 16.79 5.73
CA LEU A 247 -22.76 15.69 6.32
C LEU A 247 -24.24 16.08 6.51
N GLN A 248 -24.52 17.32 6.91
CA GLN A 248 -25.90 17.82 7.09
C GLN A 248 -26.70 17.89 5.78
N THR A 249 -26.02 17.94 4.62
CA THR A 249 -26.70 17.89 3.30
C THR A 249 -27.14 16.48 2.89
N LEU A 250 -26.71 15.44 3.61
CA LEU A 250 -26.93 14.04 3.25
C LEU A 250 -28.03 13.42 4.11
N ASP A 251 -28.89 12.61 3.49
CA ASP A 251 -29.86 11.79 4.21
C ASP A 251 -29.13 10.82 5.17
N PRO A 252 -29.46 10.81 6.47
CA PRO A 252 -28.87 9.90 7.46
C PRO A 252 -28.95 8.41 7.08
N SER A 253 -29.97 7.99 6.34
CA SER A 253 -30.19 6.60 5.91
C SER A 253 -29.21 6.11 4.83
N ILE A 254 -28.58 7.03 4.09
CA ILE A 254 -27.59 6.69 3.06
C ILE A 254 -26.26 6.31 3.73
N PRO A 255 -25.61 5.20 3.36
CA PRO A 255 -24.30 4.85 3.90
C PRO A 255 -23.21 5.86 3.48
N LYS A 256 -22.31 6.16 4.41
CA LYS A 256 -21.28 7.19 4.24
C LYS A 256 -19.91 6.64 4.66
N ILE A 257 -18.86 7.04 3.95
CA ILE A 257 -17.46 6.79 4.34
C ILE A 257 -16.76 8.15 4.45
N ILE A 258 -16.11 8.41 5.58
CA ILE A 258 -15.24 9.58 5.76
C ILE A 258 -13.80 9.09 5.64
N ALA A 259 -13.06 9.63 4.67
CA ALA A 259 -11.71 9.21 4.33
C ALA A 259 -10.73 10.38 4.52
N PHE A 260 -9.75 10.20 5.41
CA PHE A 260 -8.72 11.19 5.74
C PHE A 260 -7.45 10.49 6.26
N GLU A 261 -6.34 11.23 6.35
CA GLU A 261 -5.07 10.74 6.90
C GLU A 261 -4.83 11.26 8.32
N THR A 262 -4.11 10.48 9.14
CA THR A 262 -3.71 10.92 10.49
C THR A 262 -2.43 11.74 10.47
N VAL A 263 -1.44 11.36 9.66
CA VAL A 263 -0.21 12.14 9.44
C VAL A 263 -0.07 12.34 7.94
N TYR A 264 -0.26 13.57 7.48
CA TYR A 264 -0.27 13.87 6.05
C TYR A 264 1.15 13.89 5.49
N SER A 265 1.38 13.08 4.46
CA SER A 265 2.72 12.73 3.99
C SER A 265 3.60 13.91 3.57
N MET A 266 3.00 15.00 3.07
CA MET A 266 3.74 16.15 2.52
C MET A 266 3.75 17.37 3.44
N SER A 267 2.64 17.66 4.12
CA SER A 267 2.51 18.84 4.99
C SER A 267 3.03 18.61 6.41
N GLY A 268 3.10 17.36 6.86
CA GLY A 268 3.39 17.02 8.26
C GLY A 268 2.27 17.42 9.22
N THR A 269 1.10 17.81 8.72
CA THR A 269 -0.07 18.11 9.55
C THR A 269 -0.65 16.83 10.14
N ILE A 270 -1.27 16.96 11.30
CA ILE A 270 -1.97 15.86 11.99
C ILE A 270 -3.47 16.00 11.73
N GLY A 271 -4.08 14.90 11.29
CA GLY A 271 -5.51 14.75 11.09
C GLY A 271 -6.31 15.07 12.35
N LYS A 272 -7.42 15.79 12.18
CA LYS A 272 -8.35 16.17 13.26
C LYS A 272 -9.69 15.48 13.09
#